data_AF-A0A920SQK5-F1
#
_entry.id   AF-A0A920SQK5-F1
#
_cell.length_a   1.000
_cell.length_b   1.000
_cell.length_c   1.000
_cell.angle_alpha   90.00
_cell.angle_beta   90.00
_cell.angle_gamma   90.00
#
_symmetry.space_group_name_H-M   'P 1'
#
loop_
_entity.id
_entity.type
_entity.pdbx_description
1 polymer ?
#
loop_
_entity_poly.entity_id
_entity_poly.type
_entity_poly.pdbx_seq_one_letter_code
_entity_poly.pdbx_strand_id
1 'polypeptide(L)'
;MVLTFWPSVAGTVKRLHDLEINAKHVAGMYGAWAVAITLFLFNRTGSDVVTPGLLAAMVTGIFALIYTLYLLIPCCFQRGVEGPNNYGPDPLEE
;
A
#
# COMPACT_ATOMS: atom_id res chain seq x y z
N MET A 1 -3.49 -16.38 5.60
CA MET A 1 -3.05 -15.02 5.21
C MET A 1 -1.64 -14.66 5.66
N VAL A 2 -1.17 -15.09 6.84
CA VAL A 2 0.22 -14.79 7.29
C VAL A 2 1.29 -15.38 6.36
N LEU A 3 1.08 -16.59 5.84
CA LEU A 3 2.06 -17.27 4.96
C LEU A 3 2.36 -16.52 3.67
N THR A 4 1.36 -15.82 3.10
CA THR A 4 1.52 -15.07 1.85
C THR A 4 1.91 -13.61 2.09
N PHE A 5 1.83 -13.12 3.33
CA PHE A 5 2.07 -11.71 3.64
C PHE A 5 3.50 -11.28 3.26
N TRP A 6 4.51 -11.97 3.78
CA TRP A 6 5.91 -11.60 3.49
C TRP A 6 6.29 -11.75 2.01
N PRO A 7 5.92 -12.84 1.32
CA PRO A 7 6.12 -12.94 -0.13
C PRO A 7 5.44 -11.80 -0.91
N SER A 8 4.21 -11.41 -0.53
CA SER A 8 3.50 -10.29 -1.16
C SER A 8 4.22 -8.96 -0.93
N VAL A 9 4.65 -8.68 0.30
CA VAL A 9 5.42 -7.46 0.63
C VAL A 9 6.71 -7.40 -0.18
N ALA A 10 7.49 -8.50 -0.20
CA ALA A 10 8.74 -8.56 -0.94
C ALA A 10 8.52 -8.38 -2.45
N GLY A 11 7.47 -9.01 -3.00
CA GLY A 11 7.08 -8.85 -4.40
C GLY A 11 6.68 -7.42 -4.76
N THR A 12 5.87 -6.75 -3.92
CA THR A 12 5.49 -5.35 -4.14
C THR A 12 6.69 -4.42 -4.03
N VAL A 13 7.58 -4.62 -3.06
CA VAL A 13 8.82 -3.84 -2.93
C VAL A 13 9.68 -3.97 -4.19
N LYS A 14 9.87 -5.20 -4.67
CA LYS A 14 10.59 -5.45 -5.93
C LYS A 14 9.94 -4.71 -7.09
N ARG A 15 8.61 -4.83 -7.25
CA ARG A 15 7.87 -4.13 -8.32
C ARG A 15 8.00 -2.62 -8.26
N LEU A 16 8.01 -2.02 -7.07
CA LEU A 16 8.23 -0.58 -6.95
C LEU A 16 9.65 -0.18 -7.34
N HIS A 17 10.66 -0.97 -6.95
CA HIS A 17 12.03 -0.74 -7.39
C HIS A 17 12.16 -0.86 -8.92
N ASP A 18 11.51 -1.84 -9.54
CA ASP A 18 11.46 -2.00 -11.01
C ASP A 18 10.87 -0.75 -11.70
N LEU A 19 10.00 0.01 -11.02
CA LEU A 19 9.36 1.25 -11.49
C LEU A 19 10.08 2.53 -11.03
N GLU A 20 11.25 2.40 -10.40
CA GLU A 20 12.00 3.48 -9.76
C GLU A 20 11.25 4.24 -8.64
N ILE A 21 10.24 3.61 -8.06
CA ILE A 21 9.46 4.15 -6.94
C ILE A 21 10.05 3.69 -5.61
N ASN A 22 10.10 4.61 -4.63
CA ASN A 22 10.64 4.33 -3.31
C ASN A 22 9.83 3.26 -2.55
N ALA A 23 10.44 2.15 -2.13
CA ALA A 23 9.76 1.08 -1.40
C ALA A 23 9.14 1.50 -0.05
N LYS A 24 9.52 2.65 0.53
CA LYS A 24 8.86 3.20 1.72
C LYS A 24 7.36 3.43 1.52
N HIS A 25 6.90 3.54 0.26
CA HIS A 25 5.48 3.61 -0.06
C HIS A 25 4.71 2.37 0.42
N VAL A 26 5.32 1.17 0.43
CA VAL A 26 4.70 -0.06 0.96
C VAL A 26 4.42 0.06 2.46
N ALA A 27 5.40 0.54 3.23
CA ALA A 27 5.23 0.79 4.66
C ALA A 27 4.17 1.88 4.92
N GLY A 28 4.17 2.94 4.10
CA GLY A 28 3.14 3.99 4.16
C GLY A 28 1.73 3.45 3.90
N MET A 29 1.56 2.56 2.93
CA MET A 29 0.27 1.94 2.61
C MET A 29 -0.25 1.09 3.77
N TYR A 30 0.58 0.20 4.32
CA TYR A 30 0.19 -0.59 5.50
C TYR A 30 -0.07 0.28 6.72
N GLY A 31 0.72 1.35 6.92
CA GLY A 31 0.51 2.33 7.98
C GLY A 31 -0.84 3.04 7.84
N ALA A 32 -1.21 3.49 6.65
CA ALA A 32 -2.50 4.14 6.38
C ALA A 32 -3.68 3.22 6.72
N TRP A 33 -3.62 1.95 6.32
CA TRP A 33 -4.62 0.95 6.68
C TRP A 33 -4.65 0.65 8.18
N ALA A 34 -3.49 0.54 8.83
CA ALA A 34 -3.42 0.32 10.27
C ALA A 34 -4.10 1.46 11.04
N VAL A 35 -3.88 2.71 10.63
CA VAL A 35 -4.56 3.88 11.23
C VAL A 35 -6.06 3.86 10.96
N ALA A 36 -6.48 3.63 9.72
CA ALA A 36 -7.91 3.56 9.36
C ALA A 36 -8.67 2.50 10.17
N ILE A 37 -8.10 1.28 10.24
CA ILE A 37 -8.68 0.16 10.99
C ILE A 37 -8.70 0.48 12.49
N THR A 38 -7.63 1.04 13.05
CA THR A 38 -7.59 1.43 14.46
C THR A 38 -8.68 2.46 14.77
N LEU A 39 -8.77 3.54 13.99
CA LEU A 39 -9.81 4.55 14.17
C LEU A 39 -11.21 3.93 14.10
N PHE A 40 -11.44 3.01 13.15
CA PHE A 40 -12.71 2.31 13.03
C PHE A 40 -13.03 1.47 14.27
N LEU A 41 -12.10 0.62 14.71
CA LEU A 41 -12.30 -0.30 15.85
C LEU A 41 -12.56 0.45 17.15
N PHE A 42 -11.87 1.56 17.39
CA PHE A 42 -12.01 2.34 18.63
C PHE A 42 -13.20 3.32 18.63
N ASN A 43 -13.76 3.66 17.46
CA ASN A 43 -14.86 4.63 17.35
C ASN A 43 -16.19 4.02 16.86
N ARG A 44 -16.24 2.72 16.58
CA ARG A 44 -17.47 2.02 16.24
C ARG A 44 -18.28 1.73 17.50
N THR A 45 -19.39 2.44 17.68
CA THR A 45 -20.20 2.41 18.93
C THR A 45 -21.45 1.54 18.89
N GLY A 46 -21.59 0.62 17.92
CA GLY A 46 -22.80 -0.21 17.75
C GLY A 46 -24.05 0.55 17.25
N SER A 47 -24.19 1.84 17.57
CA SER A 47 -25.24 2.76 17.12
C SER A 47 -25.12 3.18 15.66
N ASP A 48 -26.22 3.70 15.10
CA ASP A 48 -26.26 4.30 13.75
C ASP A 48 -25.83 5.79 13.70
N VAL A 49 -25.53 6.37 14.87
CA VAL A 49 -25.05 7.75 14.95
C VAL A 49 -23.61 7.84 14.42
N VAL A 50 -23.39 8.72 13.45
CA VAL A 50 -22.04 9.01 12.92
C VAL A 50 -21.33 9.97 13.89
N THR A 51 -20.42 9.43 14.69
CA THR A 51 -19.57 10.22 15.57
C THR A 51 -18.41 10.85 14.79
N PRO A 52 -17.80 11.94 15.27
CA PRO A 52 -16.60 12.52 14.65
C PRO A 52 -15.46 11.52 14.47
N GLY A 53 -15.29 10.59 15.43
CA GLY A 53 -14.30 9.53 15.35
C GLY A 53 -14.61 8.50 14.25
N LEU A 54 -15.88 8.13 14.07
CA LEU A 54 -16.30 7.26 12.96
C LEU A 54 -16.11 7.96 11.61
N LEU A 55 -16.42 9.25 11.53
CA LEU A 55 -16.18 10.06 10.32
C LEU A 55 -14.68 10.11 9.99
N ALA A 56 -13.82 10.31 10.99
CA ALA A 56 -12.37 10.27 10.80
C ALA A 56 -11.90 8.91 10.26
N ALA A 57 -12.41 7.81 10.80
CA ALA A 57 -12.11 6.46 10.32
C ALA A 57 -12.51 6.27 8.84
N MET A 58 -13.70 6.75 8.45
CA MET A 58 -14.19 6.67 7.07
C MET A 58 -13.30 7.48 6.11
N VAL A 59 -12.97 8.72 6.48
CA VAL A 59 -12.13 9.61 5.67
C VAL A 59 -10.73 9.01 5.51
N THR A 60 -10.10 8.56 6.61
CA THR A 60 -8.79 7.90 6.55
C THR A 60 -8.84 6.60 5.75
N GLY A 61 -9.93 5.83 5.85
CA GLY A 61 -10.14 4.62 5.04
C GLY A 61 -10.22 4.91 3.55
N ILE A 62 -10.91 5.98 3.14
CA ILE A 62 -10.95 6.43 1.74
C ILE A 62 -9.56 6.81 1.26
N PHE A 63 -8.79 7.58 2.04
CA PHE A 63 -7.41 7.92 1.68
C PHE A 63 -6.50 6.68 1.58
N ALA A 64 -6.63 5.73 2.51
CA ALA A 64 -5.88 4.48 2.46
C ALA A 64 -6.21 3.66 1.20
N LEU A 65 -7.50 3.63 0.80
CA LEU A 65 -7.94 2.99 -0.43
C LEU A 65 -7.36 3.67 -1.68
N ILE A 66 -7.47 5.00 -1.77
CA ILE A 66 -6.89 5.77 -2.89
C ILE A 66 -5.39 5.51 -2.98
N TYR A 67 -4.68 5.52 -1.85
CA TYR A 67 -3.24 5.30 -1.82
C TYR A 67 -2.86 3.86 -2.21
N THR A 68 -3.68 2.88 -1.83
CA THR A 68 -3.52 1.49 -2.28
C THR A 68 -3.66 1.38 -3.79
N LEU A 69 -4.69 2.02 -4.37
CA LEU A 69 -4.89 2.05 -5.82
C LEU A 69 -3.74 2.76 -6.54
N TYR A 70 -3.22 3.85 -5.97
CA TYR A 70 -2.06 4.56 -6.50
C TYR A 70 -0.83 3.66 -6.63
N LEU A 71 -0.60 2.72 -5.71
CA LEU A 71 0.52 1.76 -5.82
C LEU A 71 0.18 0.55 -6.68
N LEU A 72 -1.06 0.06 -6.60
CA LEU A 72 -1.50 -1.14 -7.29
C LEU A 72 -1.57 -0.93 -8.80
N ILE A 73 -2.02 0.23 -9.27
CA ILE A 73 -2.16 0.52 -10.70
C ILE A 73 -0.79 0.43 -11.41
N PRO A 74 0.27 1.14 -10.98
CA PRO A 74 1.62 0.96 -11.54
C PRO A 74 2.12 -0.48 -11.44
N CYS A 75 2.00 -1.11 -10.25
CA CYS A 75 2.54 -2.46 -10.03
C CYS A 75 1.89 -3.54 -10.92
N CYS A 76 0.61 -3.38 -11.28
CA CYS A 76 -0.14 -4.36 -12.05
C CYS A 76 -0.13 -4.08 -13.56
N PHE A 77 -0.10 -2.81 -13.98
CA PHE A 77 -0.33 -2.44 -15.38
C PHE A 77 0.88 -1.79 -16.07
N GLN A 78 1.84 -1.27 -15.32
CA GLN A 78 3.04 -0.65 -15.91
C GLN A 78 4.18 -1.66 -16.01
N ARG A 79 4.95 -1.55 -17.09
CA ARG A 79 6.21 -2.29 -17.25
C ARG A 79 7.28 -1.57 -16.43
N GLY A 80 8.21 -2.35 -15.85
CA GLY A 80 9.39 -1.80 -15.22
C GLY A 80 10.27 -1.05 -16.22
N VAL A 81 11.19 -0.23 -15.70
CA VAL A 81 12.22 0.44 -16.49
C VAL A 81 13.09 -0.62 -17.17
N GLU A 82 13.41 -0.41 -18.45
CA GLU A 82 14.29 -1.31 -19.22
C GLU A 82 15.76 -0.98 -18.92
N GLY A 83 16.58 -2.03 -18.72
CA GLY A 83 17.99 -1.88 -18.38
C GLY A 83 18.25 -1.65 -16.88
N PRO A 84 19.51 -1.36 -16.50
CA PRO A 84 19.89 -1.13 -15.11
C PRO A 84 19.11 0.01 -14.47
N ASN A 85 18.59 -0.21 -13.26
CA ASN A 85 17.86 0.80 -12.49
C ASN A 85 18.64 1.24 -11.24
N ASN A 86 18.12 2.24 -10.53
CA ASN A 86 18.73 2.75 -9.29
C ASN A 86 18.85 1.71 -8.14
N TYR A 87 18.27 0.51 -8.30
CA TYR A 87 18.21 -0.54 -7.29
C TYR A 87 19.01 -1.80 -7.66
N GLY A 88 19.51 -1.91 -8.90
CA GLY A 88 20.34 -3.03 -9.34
C GLY A 88 20.47 -3.18 -10.87
N PRO A 89 21.36 -4.08 -11.31
CA PRO A 89 21.54 -4.41 -12.72
C PRO A 89 20.34 -5.20 -13.28
N ASP A 90 20.13 -5.12 -14.60
CA ASP A 90 19.09 -5.91 -15.28
C ASP A 90 19.52 -7.38 -15.38
N PRO A 91 18.75 -8.34 -14.82
CA PRO A 91 19.07 -9.76 -14.88
C PRO A 91 18.93 -10.38 -16.28
N LEU A 92 18.41 -9.65 -17.28
CA LEU A 92 18.23 -10.14 -18.64
C LEU A 92 19.38 -9.78 -19.59
N GLU A 93 20.32 -8.93 -19.17
CA GLU A 93 21.49 -8.52 -19.95
C GLU A 93 22.76 -9.32 -19.59
N GLU A 94 22.62 -10.45 -18.88
CA GLU A 94 23.68 -11.44 -18.60
C GLU A 94 23.85 -12.49 -19.71
#